data_AF-A0A8T2TSI0-F1
#
_entry.id   AF-A0A8T2TSI0-F1
#
_cell.length_a   1.000
_cell.length_b   1.000
_cell.length_c   1.000
_cell.angle_alpha   90.00
_cell.angle_beta   90.00
_cell.angle_gamma   90.00
#
_symmetry.space_group_name_H-M   'P 1'
#
loop_
_entity.id
_entity.type
_entity.pdbx_description
1 polymer ?
#
loop_
_entity_poly.entity_id
_entity_poly.type
_entity_poly.pdbx_seq_one_letter_code
_entity_poly.pdbx_strand_id
1 'polypeptide(L)'
;MKNKNFGTNWYEYVLVRTVREVRTNLLVLVRVPTMAEVTDHHANSRCFFDFLRAKHLKLQISMLETDGGTLRDGNSIAAYCTEHFRNLFASSFKCDEAWFTIVQELLAFTPRPLDSHMAAACEKTISEEEVFMALKLLKNGKASGMDGITKEFVLAFWPFLKTLLREVCSEIWVEEKMPYSFKLGKIKLIPKLDVPRRIGDWRP
;
A
#
# COMPACT_ATOMS: atom_id res chain seq x y z
N MET A 1 28.41 -8.13 -20.25
CA MET A 1 27.86 -9.46 -19.91
C MET A 1 28.02 -9.73 -18.41
N LYS A 2 26.98 -9.48 -17.62
CA LYS A 2 26.77 -10.17 -16.34
C LYS A 2 25.33 -10.63 -16.36
N ASN A 3 25.15 -11.91 -16.61
CA ASN A 3 23.87 -12.58 -16.68
C ASN A 3 23.29 -12.61 -15.26
N LYS A 4 22.54 -11.57 -14.91
CA LYS A 4 21.87 -11.45 -13.62
C LYS A 4 20.53 -12.17 -13.73
N ASN A 5 20.57 -13.50 -13.70
CA ASN A 5 19.40 -14.31 -13.36
C ASN A 5 19.08 -14.08 -11.87
N PHE A 6 18.57 -12.90 -11.54
CA PHE A 6 17.94 -12.65 -10.27
C PHE A 6 16.45 -12.91 -10.47
N GLY A 7 16.02 -14.13 -10.16
CA GLY A 7 14.60 -14.47 -10.16
C GLY A 7 13.82 -13.49 -9.29
N THR A 8 12.95 -12.71 -9.91
CA THR A 8 11.73 -12.03 -9.44
C THR A 8 11.73 -11.33 -8.06
N ASN A 9 12.85 -11.22 -7.35
CA ASN A 9 12.83 -10.87 -5.92
C ASN A 9 14.10 -10.22 -5.35
N TRP A 10 15.01 -9.73 -6.19
CA TRP A 10 16.25 -9.13 -5.69
C TRP A 10 16.00 -7.84 -4.90
N TYR A 11 15.02 -7.02 -5.30
CA TYR A 11 14.63 -5.82 -4.58
C TYR A 11 14.06 -6.16 -3.18
N GLU A 12 13.29 -7.24 -3.05
CA GLU A 12 12.82 -7.75 -1.75
C GLU A 12 14.01 -8.14 -0.89
N TYR A 13 14.94 -8.91 -1.48
CA TYR A 13 16.12 -9.36 -0.77
C TYR A 13 17.08 -8.22 -0.40
N VAL A 14 17.19 -7.16 -1.20
CA VAL A 14 18.14 -6.06 -0.96
C VAL A 14 17.48 -4.95 -0.16
N LEU A 15 16.30 -4.46 -0.54
CA LEU A 15 15.60 -3.38 0.18
C LEU A 15 15.13 -3.85 1.54
N VAL A 16 14.40 -4.96 1.64
CA VAL A 16 13.88 -5.41 2.95
C VAL A 16 15.04 -5.82 3.85
N ARG A 17 16.10 -6.45 3.32
CA ARG A 17 17.27 -6.80 4.13
C ARG A 17 18.08 -5.57 4.53
N THR A 18 18.36 -4.63 3.62
CA THR A 18 19.09 -3.39 3.95
C THR A 18 18.30 -2.59 4.98
N VAL A 19 16.97 -2.48 4.81
CA VAL A 19 16.11 -1.80 5.78
C VAL A 19 16.03 -2.56 7.10
N ARG A 20 15.99 -3.90 7.08
CA ARG A 20 16.11 -4.71 8.30
C ARG A 20 17.47 -4.56 8.96
N GLU A 21 18.58 -4.58 8.25
CA GLU A 21 19.93 -4.40 8.77
C GLU A 21 20.09 -2.99 9.34
N VAL A 22 19.65 -1.95 8.64
CA VAL A 22 19.57 -0.57 9.15
C VAL A 22 18.70 -0.53 10.40
N ARG A 23 17.51 -1.13 10.39
CA ARG A 23 16.61 -1.19 11.56
C ARG A 23 17.23 -1.96 12.72
N THR A 24 17.95 -3.04 12.48
CA THR A 24 18.58 -3.88 13.51
C THR A 24 19.80 -3.18 14.10
N ASN A 25 20.56 -2.45 13.27
CA ASN A 25 21.72 -1.67 13.68
C ASN A 25 21.34 -0.31 14.30
N LEU A 26 20.16 0.24 14.00
CA LEU A 26 19.61 1.48 14.58
C LEU A 26 18.52 1.25 15.65
N LEU A 27 18.23 0.00 16.02
CA LEU A 27 17.24 -0.35 17.05
C LEU A 27 17.63 0.10 18.48
N VAL A 28 18.59 1.02 18.61
CA VAL A 28 18.83 1.81 19.81
C VAL A 28 17.95 3.08 19.87
N LEU A 29 17.36 3.56 18.76
CA LEU A 29 16.64 4.84 18.79
C LEU A 29 15.29 4.86 18.03
N VAL A 30 14.23 4.85 18.85
CA VAL A 30 12.95 5.58 18.71
C VAL A 30 11.94 5.09 17.66
N ARG A 31 10.87 4.47 18.17
CA ARG A 31 9.54 4.42 17.54
C ARG A 31 9.04 5.87 17.37
N VAL A 32 8.82 6.31 16.13
CA VAL A 32 8.22 7.63 15.86
C VAL A 32 6.72 7.56 16.14
N PRO A 33 6.19 8.26 17.17
CA PRO A 33 4.78 8.25 17.49
C PRO A 33 4.01 9.21 16.58
N THR A 34 2.73 8.92 16.34
CA THR A 34 1.76 9.88 15.80
C THR A 34 1.53 11.02 16.80
N MET A 35 1.19 12.23 16.34
CA MET A 35 1.01 13.43 17.21
C MET A 35 0.09 13.22 18.43
N ALA A 36 -0.90 12.33 18.36
CA ALA A 36 -1.78 12.00 19.48
C ALA A 36 -1.08 11.16 20.59
N GLU A 37 -0.04 10.40 20.24
CA GLU A 37 0.78 9.63 21.19
C GLU A 37 1.83 10.51 21.90
N VAL A 38 2.06 11.75 21.45
CA VAL A 38 3.05 12.68 22.03
C VAL A 38 2.48 13.47 23.21
N THR A 39 1.17 13.73 23.22
CA THR A 39 0.51 14.49 24.29
C THR A 39 0.21 13.67 25.54
N ASP A 40 0.19 12.34 25.43
CA ASP A 40 0.18 11.44 26.59
C ASP A 40 1.62 10.95 26.80
N HIS A 41 2.24 11.30 27.93
CA HIS A 41 3.68 11.16 28.19
C HIS A 41 4.20 9.71 28.11
N HIS A 42 4.40 9.16 26.91
CA HIS A 42 5.03 7.85 26.66
C HIS A 42 4.50 6.67 27.52
N ALA A 43 3.33 6.80 28.13
CA ALA A 43 2.95 5.87 29.16
C ALA A 43 2.24 4.70 28.51
N ASN A 44 2.76 3.49 28.77
CA ASN A 44 1.99 2.25 28.79
C ASN A 44 0.90 2.34 29.89
N SER A 45 0.10 3.40 29.86
CA SER A 45 -0.88 3.74 30.87
C SER A 45 -2.13 2.91 30.64
N ARG A 46 -2.85 2.63 31.72
CA ARG A 46 -4.15 1.99 31.65
C ARG A 46 -5.11 2.78 30.73
N CYS A 47 -5.09 4.11 30.82
CA CYS A 47 -5.91 4.99 29.98
C CYS A 47 -5.63 4.84 28.49
N PHE A 48 -4.35 4.76 28.09
CA PHE A 48 -3.96 4.49 26.71
C PHE A 48 -4.47 3.13 26.22
N PHE A 49 -4.29 2.07 27.01
CA PHE A 49 -4.77 0.74 26.64
C PHE A 49 -6.30 0.64 26.65
N ASP A 50 -6.99 1.38 27.51
CA ASP A 50 -8.46 1.45 27.54
C ASP A 50 -8.99 2.15 26.27
N PHE A 51 -8.36 3.26 25.86
CA PHE A 51 -8.67 3.92 24.60
C PHE A 51 -8.44 3.00 23.39
N LEU A 52 -7.30 2.31 23.34
CA LEU A 52 -7.01 1.35 22.27
C LEU A 52 -8.01 0.19 22.27
N ARG A 53 -8.35 -0.37 23.43
CA ARG A 53 -9.36 -1.43 23.55
C ARG A 53 -10.70 -0.97 23.02
N ALA A 54 -11.20 0.19 23.45
CA ALA A 54 -12.46 0.75 22.96
C ALA A 54 -12.47 0.91 21.44
N LYS A 55 -11.36 1.37 20.85
CA LYS A 55 -11.21 1.48 19.39
C LYS A 55 -11.16 0.12 18.70
N HIS A 56 -10.43 -0.86 19.26
CA HIS A 56 -10.31 -2.21 18.70
C HIS A 56 -11.64 -2.97 18.75
N LEU A 57 -12.42 -2.80 19.82
CA LEU A 57 -13.75 -3.40 19.95
C LEU A 57 -14.69 -2.93 18.83
N LYS A 58 -14.62 -1.65 18.43
CA LYS A 58 -15.40 -1.13 17.29
C LYS A 58 -14.97 -1.71 15.93
N LEU A 59 -13.77 -2.26 15.84
CA LEU A 59 -13.27 -2.90 14.62
C LEU A 59 -13.55 -4.40 14.58
N GLN A 60 -13.99 -5.00 15.69
CA GLN A 60 -14.36 -6.41 15.70
C GLN A 60 -15.72 -6.61 15.03
N ILE A 61 -15.77 -7.60 14.15
CA ILE A 61 -16.99 -8.05 13.51
C ILE A 61 -17.54 -9.21 14.35
N SER A 62 -18.50 -8.91 15.21
CA SER A 62 -19.16 -9.91 16.07
C SER A 62 -20.33 -10.61 15.37
N MET A 63 -20.85 -10.00 14.31
CA MET A 63 -22.00 -10.50 13.57
C MET A 63 -21.98 -9.94 12.15
N LEU A 64 -22.42 -10.75 11.19
CA LEU A 64 -22.60 -10.34 9.81
C LEU A 64 -23.90 -10.92 9.25
N GLU A 65 -24.77 -10.07 8.72
CA GLU A 65 -25.97 -10.45 7.99
C GLU A 65 -25.61 -10.71 6.52
N THR A 66 -25.97 -11.89 6.03
CA THR A 66 -25.76 -12.36 4.65
C THR A 66 -27.09 -12.81 4.05
N ASP A 67 -27.13 -13.02 2.74
CA ASP A 67 -28.34 -13.52 2.06
C ASP A 67 -28.76 -14.92 2.55
N GLY A 68 -27.80 -15.71 3.04
CA GLY A 68 -28.01 -17.05 3.61
C GLY A 68 -28.28 -17.06 5.13
N GLY A 69 -28.43 -15.89 5.76
CA GLY A 69 -28.69 -15.76 7.20
C GLY A 69 -27.61 -14.98 7.96
N THR A 70 -27.67 -15.05 9.29
CA THR A 70 -26.77 -14.30 10.18
C THR A 70 -25.61 -15.15 10.67
N LEU A 71 -24.38 -14.70 10.40
CA LEU A 71 -23.15 -15.28 10.92
C LEU A 71 -22.76 -14.60 12.23
N ARG A 72 -22.35 -15.38 13.23
CA ARG A 72 -21.86 -14.90 14.54
C ARG A 72 -20.53 -15.53 14.96
N ASP A 73 -20.17 -16.64 14.34
CA ASP A 73 -18.90 -17.31 14.57
C ASP A 73 -17.76 -16.60 13.82
N GLY A 74 -16.64 -16.36 14.51
CA GLY A 74 -15.51 -15.61 13.96
C GLY A 74 -14.85 -16.28 12.75
N ASN A 75 -14.76 -17.62 12.72
CA ASN A 75 -14.16 -18.33 11.60
C ASN A 75 -15.08 -18.26 10.37
N SER A 76 -16.38 -18.43 10.59
CA SER A 76 -17.40 -18.33 9.55
C SER A 76 -17.45 -16.93 8.94
N ILE A 77 -17.35 -15.87 9.76
CA ILE A 77 -17.25 -14.47 9.31
C ILE A 77 -15.96 -14.27 8.50
N ALA A 78 -14.82 -14.74 8.99
CA ALA A 78 -13.54 -14.60 8.30
C ALA A 78 -13.55 -15.32 6.93
N ALA A 79 -14.10 -16.54 6.87
CA ALA A 79 -14.26 -17.29 5.64
C ALA A 79 -15.17 -16.57 4.64
N TYR A 80 -16.32 -16.07 5.09
CA TYR A 80 -17.24 -15.29 4.25
C TYR A 80 -16.57 -14.02 3.70
N CYS A 81 -15.91 -13.22 4.53
CA CYS A 81 -15.22 -12.01 4.09
C CYS A 81 -14.10 -12.34 3.09
N THR A 82 -13.32 -13.40 3.35
CA THR A 82 -12.25 -13.83 2.45
C THR A 82 -12.79 -14.19 1.08
N GLU A 83 -13.87 -14.98 1.04
CA GLU A 83 -14.49 -15.41 -0.21
C GLU A 83 -15.15 -14.24 -0.94
N HIS A 84 -15.84 -13.36 -0.23
CA HIS A 84 -16.43 -12.14 -0.79
C HIS A 84 -15.39 -11.28 -1.51
N PHE A 85 -14.28 -10.94 -0.84
CA PHE A 85 -13.24 -10.10 -1.44
C PHE A 85 -12.41 -10.85 -2.49
N ARG A 86 -12.19 -12.16 -2.33
CA ARG A 86 -11.59 -12.97 -3.39
C ARG A 86 -12.39 -12.84 -4.66
N ASN A 87 -13.71 -13.02 -4.61
CA ASN A 87 -14.58 -12.93 -5.77
C ASN A 87 -14.66 -11.49 -6.31
N LEU A 88 -14.72 -10.49 -5.43
CA LEU A 88 -14.73 -9.07 -5.81
C LEU A 88 -13.48 -8.68 -6.59
N PHE A 89 -12.30 -9.14 -6.16
CA PHE A 89 -11.02 -8.80 -6.78
C PHE A 89 -10.56 -9.81 -7.85
N ALA A 90 -11.24 -10.95 -7.99
CA ALA A 90 -10.94 -11.95 -9.02
C ALA A 90 -11.35 -11.51 -10.43
N SER A 91 -12.16 -10.45 -10.58
CA SER A 91 -12.56 -9.96 -11.90
C SER A 91 -11.34 -9.46 -12.67
N SER A 92 -10.86 -10.26 -13.62
CA SER A 92 -9.85 -9.81 -14.57
C SER A 92 -10.52 -8.90 -15.60
N PHE A 93 -10.25 -7.60 -15.53
CA PHE A 93 -10.59 -6.70 -16.62
C PHE A 93 -9.78 -7.15 -17.86
N LYS A 94 -10.47 -7.41 -18.98
CA LYS A 94 -9.81 -7.78 -20.23
C LYS A 94 -9.72 -6.54 -21.12
N CYS A 95 -8.50 -6.15 -21.46
CA CYS A 95 -8.23 -5.13 -22.48
C CYS A 95 -8.37 -5.78 -23.86
N ASP A 96 -9.61 -5.98 -24.31
CA ASP A 96 -9.90 -6.47 -25.65
C ASP A 96 -9.97 -5.34 -26.69
N GLU A 97 -10.25 -5.68 -27.94
CA GLU A 97 -10.31 -4.72 -29.05
C GLU A 97 -11.38 -3.63 -28.83
N ALA A 98 -12.48 -3.96 -28.16
CA ALA A 98 -13.52 -3.01 -27.81
C ALA A 98 -13.01 -1.99 -26.77
N TRP A 99 -12.27 -2.44 -25.76
CA TRP A 99 -11.59 -1.54 -24.81
C TRP A 99 -10.64 -0.58 -25.51
N PHE A 100 -9.78 -1.07 -26.42
CA PHE A 100 -8.85 -0.20 -27.16
C PHE A 100 -9.59 0.84 -27.98
N THR A 101 -10.70 0.47 -28.61
CA THR A 101 -11.53 1.40 -29.39
C THR A 101 -12.08 2.53 -28.50
N ILE A 102 -12.64 2.18 -27.33
CA ILE A 102 -13.16 3.18 -26.37
C ILE A 102 -12.05 4.11 -25.88
N VAL A 103 -10.86 3.58 -25.59
CA VAL A 103 -9.72 4.39 -25.15
C VAL A 103 -9.31 5.37 -26.25
N GLN A 104 -9.25 4.93 -27.51
CA GLN A 104 -8.91 5.82 -28.63
C GLN A 104 -9.96 6.90 -28.84
N GLU A 105 -11.24 6.57 -28.74
CA GLU A 105 -12.33 7.56 -28.80
C GLU A 105 -12.20 8.59 -27.67
N LEU A 106 -11.96 8.16 -26.43
CA LEU A 106 -11.73 9.05 -25.29
C LEU A 106 -10.51 9.94 -25.48
N LEU A 107 -9.40 9.39 -25.99
CA LEU A 107 -8.19 10.15 -26.29
C LEU A 107 -8.44 11.18 -27.39
N ALA A 108 -9.25 10.87 -28.41
CA ALA A 108 -9.62 11.84 -29.45
C ALA A 108 -10.37 13.07 -28.90
N PHE A 109 -11.06 12.92 -27.76
CA PHE A 109 -11.72 14.03 -27.06
C PHE A 109 -10.80 14.81 -26.10
N THR A 110 -9.53 14.42 -25.92
CA THR A 110 -8.63 15.18 -25.06
C THR A 110 -8.19 16.49 -25.74
N PRO A 111 -8.56 17.66 -25.18
CA PRO A 111 -8.44 18.93 -25.89
C PRO A 111 -7.01 19.47 -26.01
N ARG A 112 -6.01 18.80 -25.43
CA ARG A 112 -4.60 19.22 -25.42
C ARG A 112 -3.67 18.00 -25.42
N PRO A 113 -3.33 17.43 -26.60
CA PRO A 113 -2.25 16.46 -26.68
C PRO A 113 -0.94 17.11 -26.23
N LEU A 114 -0.07 16.31 -25.59
CA LEU A 114 1.28 16.75 -25.24
C LEU A 114 2.04 17.10 -26.52
N ASP A 115 2.81 18.19 -26.50
CA ASP A 115 3.74 18.46 -27.59
C ASP A 115 4.86 17.41 -27.60
N SER A 116 5.58 17.31 -28.73
CA SER A 116 6.61 16.29 -28.91
C SER A 116 7.75 16.38 -27.89
N HIS A 117 8.04 17.57 -27.37
CA HIS A 117 9.06 17.77 -26.35
C HIS A 117 8.58 17.29 -24.98
N MET A 118 7.34 17.59 -24.60
CA MET A 118 6.72 17.08 -23.37
C MET A 118 6.55 15.57 -23.42
N ALA A 119 6.12 15.01 -24.54
CA ALA A 119 6.02 13.56 -24.73
C ALA A 119 7.40 12.89 -24.56
N ALA A 120 8.43 13.41 -25.23
CA ALA A 120 9.79 12.93 -25.08
C ALA A 120 10.34 13.10 -23.65
N ALA A 121 9.86 14.08 -22.89
CA ALA A 121 10.22 14.25 -21.48
C ALA A 121 9.60 13.15 -20.59
N CYS A 122 8.38 12.71 -20.89
CA CYS A 122 7.71 11.63 -20.16
C CYS A 122 8.33 10.24 -20.41
N GLU A 123 9.03 10.07 -21.52
CA GLU A 123 9.73 8.81 -21.88
C GLU A 123 11.16 8.73 -21.33
N LYS A 124 11.62 9.74 -20.57
CA LYS A 124 12.95 9.72 -19.96
C LYS A 124 13.01 8.70 -18.83
N THR A 125 14.23 8.23 -18.56
CA THR A 125 14.50 7.38 -17.39
C THR A 125 14.20 8.13 -16.11
N ILE A 126 13.53 7.45 -15.17
CA ILE A 126 13.21 7.99 -13.85
C ILE A 126 14.51 8.35 -13.10
N SER A 127 14.59 9.60 -12.65
CA SER A 127 15.69 10.18 -11.89
C SER A 127 15.53 10.00 -10.37
N GLU A 128 16.61 10.14 -9.60
CA GLU A 128 16.55 10.11 -8.13
C GLU A 128 15.74 11.31 -7.60
N GLU A 129 15.86 12.47 -8.25
CA GLU A 129 15.15 13.71 -7.92
C GLU A 129 13.63 13.55 -8.08
N GLU A 130 13.18 12.91 -9.15
CA GLU A 130 11.75 12.62 -9.35
C GLU A 130 11.19 11.72 -8.25
N VAL A 131 11.91 10.66 -7.89
CA VAL A 131 11.53 9.76 -6.79
C VAL A 131 11.49 10.52 -5.46
N PHE A 132 12.48 11.37 -5.20
CA PHE A 132 12.53 12.19 -3.99
C PHE A 132 11.34 13.16 -3.90
N MET A 133 11.03 13.85 -5.00
CA MET A 133 9.90 14.77 -5.06
C MET A 133 8.57 14.04 -4.87
N ALA A 134 8.40 12.87 -5.50
CA ALA A 134 7.24 12.02 -5.28
C ALA A 134 7.09 11.61 -3.80
N LEU A 135 8.18 11.22 -3.14
CA LEU A 135 8.19 10.88 -1.71
C LEU A 135 7.81 12.07 -0.82
N LYS A 136 8.23 13.29 -1.17
CA LYS A 136 7.88 14.51 -0.44
C LYS A 136 6.41 14.87 -0.55
N LEU A 137 5.77 14.58 -1.68
CA LEU A 137 4.33 14.83 -1.91
C LEU A 137 3.41 13.88 -1.15
N LEU A 138 3.90 12.70 -0.76
CA LEU A 138 3.14 11.79 0.09
C LEU A 138 2.80 12.47 1.43
N LYS A 139 1.67 12.13 2.05
CA LYS A 139 1.28 12.67 3.37
C LYS A 139 1.98 11.93 4.51
N ASN A 140 2.36 12.63 5.58
CA ASN A 140 2.93 12.02 6.79
C ASN A 140 1.91 11.15 7.53
N GLY A 141 2.41 10.19 8.33
CA GLY A 141 1.61 9.37 9.23
C GLY A 141 0.67 8.40 8.52
N LYS A 142 1.02 8.00 7.29
CA LYS A 142 0.29 6.97 6.55
C LYS A 142 0.72 5.59 7.02
N ALA A 143 -0.21 4.63 6.92
CA ALA A 143 0.08 3.25 7.26
C ALA A 143 1.19 2.71 6.35
N SER A 144 2.15 2.01 6.94
CA SER A 144 3.18 1.28 6.19
C SER A 144 2.57 0.08 5.46
N GLY A 145 3.31 -0.45 4.49
CA GLY A 145 3.04 -1.77 3.93
C GLY A 145 3.27 -2.89 4.95
N MET A 146 3.16 -4.14 4.48
CA MET A 146 3.44 -5.34 5.30
C MET A 146 4.90 -5.41 5.77
N ASP A 147 5.80 -4.71 5.09
CA ASP A 147 7.22 -4.58 5.41
C ASP A 147 7.49 -3.64 6.60
N GLY A 148 6.52 -2.81 6.98
CA GLY A 148 6.67 -1.81 8.04
C GLY A 148 7.47 -0.57 7.62
N ILE A 149 7.76 -0.39 6.32
CA ILE A 149 8.55 0.73 5.82
C ILE A 149 7.61 1.93 5.63
N THR A 150 7.93 3.02 6.32
CA THR A 150 7.18 4.28 6.21
C THR A 150 7.94 5.26 5.31
N LYS A 151 7.23 6.23 4.74
CA LYS A 151 7.90 7.26 3.93
C LYS A 151 8.87 8.11 4.75
N GLU A 152 8.60 8.29 6.05
CA GLU A 152 9.44 9.03 6.97
C GLU A 152 10.78 8.31 7.16
N PHE A 153 10.72 6.97 7.28
CA PHE A 153 11.92 6.14 7.27
C PHE A 153 12.69 6.30 5.97
N VAL A 154 12.02 6.19 4.82
CA VAL A 154 12.68 6.33 3.51
C VAL A 154 13.36 7.70 3.35
N LEU A 155 12.69 8.78 3.78
CA LEU A 155 13.26 10.12 3.74
C LEU A 155 14.44 10.29 4.70
N ALA A 156 14.39 9.69 5.90
CA ALA A 156 15.48 9.74 6.87
C ALA A 156 16.76 9.03 6.35
N PHE A 157 16.59 7.93 5.60
CA PHE A 157 17.68 7.15 5.03
C PHE A 157 17.88 7.38 3.53
N TRP A 158 17.34 8.48 2.98
CA TRP A 158 17.39 8.78 1.56
C TRP A 158 18.79 8.70 0.94
N PRO A 159 19.87 9.22 1.57
CA PRO A 159 21.22 9.11 1.01
C PRO A 159 21.66 7.68 0.69
N PHE A 160 21.15 6.70 1.44
CA PHE A 160 21.47 5.28 1.28
C PHE A 160 20.48 4.54 0.37
N LEU A 161 19.22 5.00 0.30
CA LEU A 161 18.15 4.30 -0.41
C LEU A 161 17.86 4.85 -1.81
N LYS A 162 18.33 6.07 -2.13
CA LYS A 162 18.00 6.78 -3.37
C LYS A 162 18.24 5.98 -4.65
N THR A 163 19.43 5.40 -4.79
CA THR A 163 19.82 4.66 -5.99
C THR A 163 19.02 3.37 -6.11
N LEU A 164 18.82 2.67 -4.99
CA LEU A 164 18.04 1.43 -4.93
C LEU A 164 16.57 1.69 -5.31
N LEU A 165 15.95 2.72 -4.75
CA LEU A 165 14.55 3.06 -5.05
C LEU A 165 14.36 3.51 -6.50
N ARG A 166 15.30 4.30 -7.04
CA ARG A 166 15.29 4.69 -8.45
C ARG A 166 15.39 3.47 -9.37
N GLU A 167 16.26 2.50 -9.05
CA GLU A 167 16.39 1.26 -9.81
C GLU A 167 15.10 0.44 -9.80
N VAL A 168 14.47 0.29 -8.64
CA VAL A 168 13.18 -0.42 -8.52
C VAL A 168 12.09 0.28 -9.35
N CYS A 169 11.97 1.60 -9.26
CA CYS A 169 11.01 2.35 -10.06
C CYS A 169 11.27 2.21 -11.57
N SER A 170 12.54 2.28 -11.98
CA SER A 170 12.92 2.13 -13.39
C SER A 170 12.66 0.73 -13.92
N GLU A 171 12.92 -0.32 -13.13
CA GLU A 171 12.65 -1.71 -13.53
C GLU A 171 11.14 -1.95 -13.67
N ILE A 172 10.33 -1.45 -12.73
CA ILE A 172 8.87 -1.51 -12.82
C ILE A 172 8.36 -0.82 -14.08
N TRP A 173 8.92 0.34 -14.41
CA TRP A 173 8.53 1.11 -15.60
C TRP A 173 8.88 0.37 -16.90
N VAL A 174 10.09 -0.17 -17.01
CA VAL A 174 10.57 -0.85 -18.22
C VAL A 174 9.94 -2.22 -18.42
N GLU A 175 9.79 -3.00 -17.34
CA GLU A 175 9.25 -4.37 -17.42
C GLU A 175 7.72 -4.41 -17.35
N GLU A 176 7.08 -3.27 -17.07
CA GLU A 176 5.64 -3.12 -16.81
C GLU A 176 5.11 -4.11 -15.77
N LYS A 177 5.97 -4.54 -14.85
CA LYS A 177 5.68 -5.60 -13.89
C LYS A 177 5.99 -5.15 -12.49
N MET A 178 4.94 -5.17 -11.67
CA MET A 178 5.08 -4.91 -10.25
C MET A 178 5.68 -6.13 -9.52
N PRO A 179 6.63 -5.90 -8.61
CA PRO A 179 7.15 -6.91 -7.72
C PRO A 179 6.06 -7.64 -6.90
N TYR A 180 6.32 -8.89 -6.50
CA TYR A 180 5.29 -9.74 -5.88
C TYR A 180 4.79 -9.20 -4.54
N SER A 181 5.68 -8.84 -3.61
CA SER A 181 5.27 -8.20 -2.34
C SER A 181 4.44 -6.94 -2.54
N PHE A 182 4.70 -6.15 -3.59
CA PHE A 182 3.95 -4.90 -3.84
C PHE A 182 2.52 -5.18 -4.30
N LYS A 183 2.25 -6.40 -4.80
CA LYS A 183 0.91 -6.88 -5.15
C LYS A 183 0.18 -7.50 -3.96
N LEU A 184 0.84 -7.66 -2.81
CA LEU A 184 0.20 -8.15 -1.59
C LEU A 184 -0.44 -6.99 -0.83
N GLY A 185 -1.76 -7.05 -0.69
CA GLY A 185 -2.54 -6.12 0.12
C GLY A 185 -3.12 -6.80 1.35
N LYS A 186 -3.12 -6.10 2.49
CA LYS A 186 -3.87 -6.52 3.68
C LYS A 186 -5.20 -5.77 3.72
N ILE A 187 -6.30 -6.49 3.54
CA ILE A 187 -7.65 -5.95 3.67
C ILE A 187 -7.95 -5.75 5.16
N LYS A 188 -8.42 -4.57 5.54
CA LYS A 188 -8.81 -4.27 6.92
C LYS A 188 -10.17 -3.59 6.90
N LEU A 189 -11.16 -4.29 7.42
CA LEU A 189 -12.53 -3.78 7.47
C LEU A 189 -12.67 -2.66 8.51
N ILE A 190 -13.08 -1.49 8.05
CA ILE A 190 -13.34 -0.30 8.86
C ILE A 190 -14.83 0.04 8.77
N PRO A 191 -15.55 0.20 9.89
CA PRO A 191 -16.99 0.43 9.87
C PRO A 191 -17.32 1.79 9.24
N LYS A 192 -18.33 1.83 8.35
CA LYS A 192 -18.91 3.07 7.80
C LYS A 192 -19.98 3.64 8.72
N LEU A 193 -20.64 2.78 9.48
CA LEU A 193 -21.78 3.07 10.36
C LEU A 193 -21.43 2.70 11.81
N ASP A 194 -22.15 3.26 12.77
CA ASP A 194 -21.96 2.92 14.20
C ASP A 194 -22.29 1.46 14.50
N VAL A 195 -23.27 0.91 13.78
CA VAL A 195 -23.72 -0.48 13.91
C VAL A 195 -23.73 -1.14 12.53
N PRO A 196 -22.56 -1.59 12.04
CA PRO A 196 -22.47 -2.27 10.75
C PRO A 196 -23.08 -3.67 10.85
N ARG A 197 -23.88 -4.06 9.84
CA ARG A 197 -24.57 -5.36 9.83
C ARG A 197 -24.18 -6.19 8.62
N ARG A 198 -24.04 -5.55 7.46
CA ARG A 198 -23.71 -6.23 6.19
C ARG A 198 -22.28 -5.91 5.78
N ILE A 199 -21.72 -6.72 4.88
CA ILE A 199 -20.35 -6.51 4.40
C ILE A 199 -20.16 -5.14 3.73
N GLY A 200 -21.19 -4.63 3.05
CA GLY A 200 -21.19 -3.30 2.43
C GLY A 200 -21.11 -2.12 3.41
N ASP A 201 -21.43 -2.35 4.69
CA ASP A 201 -21.32 -1.35 5.76
C ASP A 201 -19.87 -1.18 6.24
N TRP A 202 -18.94 -1.97 5.71
CA TRP A 202 -17.51 -1.89 5.98
C TRP A 202 -16.76 -1.32 4.77
N ARG A 203 -15.66 -0.64 5.03
CA ARG A 203 -14.66 -0.23 4.04
C ARG A 203 -13.54 -1.27 4.06
N PRO A 204 -13.25 -1.96 2.93
CA PRO A 204 -12.11 -2.87 2.85
C PRO A 204 -10.76 -2.17 2.95
#